data_AF-J9GYJ9-F1
#
_entry.id   AF-J9GYJ9-F1
#
_cell.length_a   1.000
_cell.length_b   1.000
_cell.length_c   1.000
_cell.angle_alpha   90.00
_cell.angle_beta   90.00
_cell.angle_gamma   90.00
#
_symmetry.space_group_name_H-M   'P 1'
#
loop_
_entity.id
_entity.type
_entity.pdbx_description
1 polymer ?
#
loop_
_entity_poly.entity_id
_entity_poly.type
_entity_poly.pdbx_seq_one_letter_code
_entity_poly.pdbx_strand_id
1 'polypeptide(L)'
;MMKQALLFLLGIFTFLEPSLACTSAVVSGKVTPDGRPLLWKHRDTSFLRNHIAYVQGEKYAFIANVNSDTFPAEREAWMGTNESGFALMNTQSYNLVDVKEGEERGIANGRVIYRALEICATVEDFRHFLDTISKPSLIEANFGVIDANGGAALFEVDDEKYVYYNANDPKDAPFGYIARTNFSFSGKVNVGAGYIRYMETEEILMKASATGGITPELIFNDLSRSFRNPRLGIDLRDGRFNRPQGSGWFLENDFISRQESSCSLIVQGVKTGEKAELTTMWTILGYPPTGIAFPLWVKGAHRQLPSLVDYRSELGTSPMSHAALQRMEQVYSYHQGMGTDRYIHWEKLYSPATGQGYLTLLAPIEAEIFRRTRLFLKEARQQNQLSLDSQKQLYDSLEKFIQENPIHE
;
A
#
# COMPACT_ATOMS: atom_id res chain seq x y z
N MET A 1 8.79 63.83 11.43
CA MET A 1 8.21 63.02 12.53
C MET A 1 7.48 61.85 11.90
N MET A 2 8.08 60.67 11.96
CA MET A 2 7.64 59.47 11.22
C MET A 2 6.42 58.82 11.88
N LYS A 3 5.49 58.42 11.01
CA LYS A 3 4.23 57.71 11.30
C LYS A 3 4.52 56.36 11.95
N GLN A 4 3.86 56.09 13.08
CA GLN A 4 3.71 54.73 13.60
C GLN A 4 2.54 54.06 12.88
N ALA A 5 2.84 53.09 12.03
CA ALA A 5 1.88 52.11 11.55
C ALA A 5 2.35 50.74 12.06
N LEU A 6 1.65 50.22 13.06
CA LEU A 6 1.88 48.90 13.62
C LEU A 6 1.29 47.87 12.63
N LEU A 7 2.14 47.23 11.83
CA LEU A 7 1.74 46.09 11.00
C LEU A 7 1.78 44.84 11.89
N PHE A 8 0.61 44.36 12.29
CA PHE A 8 0.42 43.00 12.80
C PHE A 8 0.64 42.02 11.64
N LEU A 9 1.76 41.30 11.65
CA LEU A 9 1.95 40.10 10.83
C LEU A 9 1.10 38.99 11.44
N LEU A 10 -0.11 38.79 10.90
CA LEU A 10 -0.88 37.57 11.13
C LEU A 10 -0.13 36.45 10.39
N GLY A 11 0.61 35.63 11.14
CA GLY A 11 1.18 34.40 10.60
C GLY A 11 0.03 33.49 10.20
N ILE A 12 -0.17 33.31 8.90
CA ILE A 12 -1.02 32.27 8.35
C ILE A 12 -0.31 30.95 8.65
N PHE A 13 -0.64 30.33 9.79
CA PHE A 13 -0.40 28.91 9.96
C PHE A 13 -1.43 28.19 9.09
N THR A 14 -1.08 27.95 7.82
CA THR A 14 -1.75 26.89 7.08
C THR A 14 -1.35 25.60 7.78
N PHE A 15 -2.25 25.07 8.61
CA PHE A 15 -2.23 23.64 8.91
C PHE A 15 -2.29 22.94 7.55
N LEU A 16 -1.19 22.30 7.15
CA LEU A 16 -1.24 21.36 6.04
C LEU A 16 -2.18 20.24 6.49
N GLU A 17 -3.35 20.17 5.86
CA GLU A 17 -4.22 19.00 5.90
C GLU A 17 -3.34 17.74 5.72
N PRO A 18 -3.49 16.69 6.54
CA PRO A 18 -2.71 15.48 6.41
C PRO A 18 -2.93 14.90 5.01
N SER A 19 -1.92 15.03 4.14
CA SER A 19 -2.07 14.65 2.75
C SER A 19 -2.06 13.12 2.67
N LEU A 20 -3.14 12.53 2.14
CA LEU A 20 -3.22 11.12 1.76
C LEU A 20 -2.23 10.84 0.64
N ALA A 21 -0.96 10.64 0.96
CA ALA A 21 0.10 10.70 -0.04
C ALA A 21 0.57 9.30 -0.53
N CYS A 22 -0.37 8.42 -0.88
CA CYS A 22 -0.11 7.03 -1.31
C CYS A 22 0.76 6.87 -2.59
N THR A 23 1.37 5.69 -2.75
CA THR A 23 2.11 5.25 -3.95
C THR A 23 1.54 3.92 -4.45
N SER A 24 1.45 3.69 -5.75
CA SER A 24 0.84 2.48 -6.28
C SER A 24 1.36 2.06 -7.65
N ALA A 25 1.11 0.79 -8.01
CA ALA A 25 1.34 0.28 -9.35
C ALA A 25 0.36 -0.85 -9.71
N VAL A 26 -0.01 -0.90 -10.99
CA VAL A 26 -0.69 -2.02 -11.64
C VAL A 26 0.32 -2.69 -12.56
N VAL A 27 0.61 -3.96 -12.36
CA VAL A 27 1.65 -4.70 -13.07
C VAL A 27 1.00 -5.83 -13.86
N SER A 28 1.25 -5.86 -15.18
CA SER A 28 0.82 -6.95 -16.04
C SER A 28 1.58 -8.24 -15.70
N GLY A 29 0.89 -9.37 -15.79
CA GLY A 29 1.53 -10.69 -15.70
C GLY A 29 2.63 -10.92 -16.74
N LYS A 30 2.71 -10.11 -17.81
CA LYS A 30 3.76 -10.20 -18.84
C LYS A 30 5.17 -9.94 -18.31
N VAL A 31 5.29 -9.18 -17.21
CA VAL A 31 6.58 -8.76 -16.63
C VAL A 31 6.78 -9.29 -15.21
N THR A 32 5.94 -10.24 -14.79
CA THR A 32 6.12 -11.00 -13.54
C THR A 32 6.64 -12.39 -13.85
N PRO A 33 7.48 -12.98 -12.99
CA PRO A 33 8.15 -14.24 -13.33
C PRO A 33 7.18 -15.42 -13.37
N ASP A 34 6.05 -15.30 -12.67
CA ASP A 34 5.05 -16.34 -12.58
C ASP A 34 3.84 -16.09 -13.47
N GLY A 35 3.81 -15.02 -14.27
CA GLY A 35 2.76 -14.73 -15.24
C GLY A 35 1.47 -14.15 -14.64
N ARG A 36 1.43 -13.84 -13.34
CA ARG A 36 0.23 -13.32 -12.65
C ARG A 36 0.33 -11.80 -12.48
N PRO A 37 -0.78 -11.05 -12.69
CA PRO A 37 -0.75 -9.62 -12.48
C PRO A 37 -0.58 -9.28 -11.00
N LEU A 38 0.03 -8.12 -10.71
CA LEU A 38 0.16 -7.59 -9.36
C LEU A 38 -0.54 -6.23 -9.27
N LEU A 39 -1.26 -6.03 -8.18
CA LEU A 39 -1.82 -4.74 -7.80
C LEU A 39 -1.16 -4.33 -6.49
N TRP A 40 -0.44 -3.22 -6.48
CA TRP A 40 0.27 -2.73 -5.29
C TRP A 40 -0.24 -1.36 -4.86
N LYS A 41 -0.41 -1.20 -3.54
CA LYS A 41 -0.58 0.10 -2.88
C LYS A 41 0.31 0.17 -1.64
N HIS A 42 1.08 1.24 -1.55
CA HIS A 42 1.70 1.73 -0.33
C HIS A 42 0.85 2.90 0.17
N ARG A 43 0.24 2.73 1.35
CA ARG A 43 -0.76 3.64 1.89
C ARG A 43 -0.15 4.57 2.91
N ASP A 44 -0.27 5.86 2.65
CA ASP A 44 0.13 6.91 3.56
C ASP A 44 -1.08 7.73 3.98
N THR A 45 -1.24 7.93 5.28
CA THR A 45 -2.42 8.55 5.89
C THR A 45 -2.17 8.96 7.35
N SER A 46 -3.04 9.82 7.88
CA SER A 46 -3.15 10.06 9.33
C SER A 46 -3.78 8.89 10.11
N PHE A 47 -4.50 7.98 9.45
CA PHE A 47 -5.10 6.79 10.08
C PHE A 47 -4.12 5.60 10.08
N LEU A 48 -3.09 5.69 10.93
CA LEU A 48 -2.01 4.69 11.00
C LEU A 48 -2.48 3.31 11.47
N ARG A 49 -3.51 3.25 12.32
CA ARG A 49 -4.07 1.99 12.83
C ARG A 49 -5.01 1.36 11.81
N ASN A 50 -4.68 0.16 11.37
CA ASN A 50 -5.48 -0.60 10.41
C ASN A 50 -5.44 -2.11 10.66
N HIS A 51 -6.44 -2.78 10.12
CA HIS A 51 -6.57 -4.24 10.15
C HIS A 51 -7.12 -4.73 8.82
N ILE A 52 -7.13 -6.05 8.66
CA ILE A 52 -7.83 -6.70 7.55
C ILE A 52 -9.20 -7.16 8.04
N ALA A 53 -10.25 -6.69 7.38
CA ALA A 53 -11.61 -7.14 7.65
C ALA A 53 -12.05 -8.16 6.60
N TYR A 54 -12.75 -9.21 7.05
CA TYR A 54 -13.61 -10.00 6.18
C TYR A 54 -15.02 -9.40 6.16
N VAL A 55 -15.59 -9.27 4.97
CA VAL A 55 -16.95 -8.77 4.79
C VAL A 55 -17.72 -9.72 3.88
N GLN A 56 -18.91 -10.11 4.34
CA GLN A 56 -19.91 -10.70 3.46
C GLN A 56 -20.59 -9.58 2.67
N GLY A 57 -20.10 -9.31 1.46
CA GLY A 57 -20.67 -8.29 0.59
C GLY A 57 -22.00 -8.72 -0.05
N GLU A 58 -22.62 -7.80 -0.79
CA GLU A 58 -23.93 -8.02 -1.44
C GLU A 58 -23.89 -9.16 -2.46
N LYS A 59 -22.87 -9.20 -3.33
CA LYS A 59 -22.69 -10.24 -4.34
C LYS A 59 -21.47 -11.10 -4.07
N TYR A 60 -20.39 -10.48 -3.59
CA TYR A 60 -19.12 -11.15 -3.32
C TYR A 60 -18.65 -10.90 -1.89
N ALA A 61 -18.21 -11.96 -1.22
CA ALA A 61 -17.40 -11.83 -0.02
C ALA A 61 -16.01 -11.28 -0.36
N PHE A 62 -15.41 -10.51 0.54
CA PHE A 62 -14.10 -9.92 0.32
C PHE A 62 -13.28 -9.76 1.60
N ILE A 63 -11.97 -9.58 1.41
CA ILE A 63 -11.07 -9.09 2.45
C ILE A 63 -10.50 -7.74 2.02
N ALA A 64 -10.36 -6.81 2.96
CA ALA A 64 -9.86 -5.48 2.68
C ALA A 64 -9.09 -4.87 3.87
N ASN A 65 -8.15 -3.99 3.55
CA ASN A 65 -7.56 -3.07 4.51
C ASN A 65 -8.55 -1.95 4.84
N VAL A 66 -8.78 -1.76 6.14
CA VAL A 66 -9.76 -0.79 6.67
C VAL A 66 -9.13 0.00 7.83
N ASN A 67 -9.67 1.18 8.10
CA ASN A 67 -9.29 1.95 9.29
C ASN A 67 -9.84 1.26 10.54
N SER A 68 -9.00 1.01 11.54
CA SER A 68 -9.44 0.35 12.78
C SER A 68 -10.43 1.20 13.58
N ASP A 69 -10.30 2.52 13.50
CA ASP A 69 -11.07 3.44 14.34
C ASP A 69 -12.50 3.68 13.82
N THR A 70 -12.74 3.49 12.52
CA THR A 70 -14.01 3.86 11.88
C THR A 70 -14.76 2.68 11.25
N PHE A 71 -14.11 1.53 11.11
CA PHE A 71 -14.74 0.31 10.63
C PHE A 71 -15.52 -0.40 11.76
N PRO A 72 -16.72 -0.97 11.51
CA PRO A 72 -17.42 -1.08 10.22
C PRO A 72 -18.36 0.09 9.90
N ALA A 73 -18.46 1.10 10.76
CA ALA A 73 -19.50 2.13 10.70
C ALA A 73 -19.51 2.92 9.38
N GLU A 74 -18.33 3.30 8.87
CA GLU A 74 -18.21 4.12 7.65
C GLU A 74 -18.33 3.31 6.34
N ARG A 75 -18.22 1.97 6.42
CA ARG A 75 -18.17 1.07 5.25
C ARG A 75 -17.16 1.54 4.20
N GLU A 76 -15.95 1.80 4.64
CA GLU A 76 -14.83 2.21 3.78
C GLU A 76 -13.74 1.14 3.74
N ALA A 77 -13.13 1.00 2.57
CA ALA A 77 -11.98 0.13 2.33
C ALA A 77 -10.90 0.93 1.58
N TRP A 78 -9.64 0.59 1.81
CA TRP A 78 -8.52 1.31 1.22
C TRP A 78 -7.70 0.48 0.23
N MET A 79 -7.89 -0.84 0.22
CA MET A 79 -7.49 -1.79 -0.82
C MET A 79 -8.04 -3.17 -0.44
N GLY A 80 -8.38 -4.01 -1.40
CA GLY A 80 -8.82 -5.36 -1.11
C GLY A 80 -8.99 -6.23 -2.34
N THR A 81 -9.43 -7.46 -2.11
CA THR A 81 -9.83 -8.41 -3.16
C THR A 81 -11.05 -9.21 -2.71
N ASN A 82 -11.92 -9.54 -3.65
CA ASN A 82 -13.11 -10.34 -3.40
C ASN A 82 -12.96 -11.80 -3.90
N GLU A 83 -13.95 -12.64 -3.60
CA GLU A 83 -13.90 -14.08 -3.90
C GLU A 83 -13.95 -14.41 -5.40
N SER A 84 -14.33 -13.44 -6.24
CA SER A 84 -14.24 -13.57 -7.70
C SER A 84 -12.85 -13.25 -8.26
N GLY A 85 -11.92 -12.82 -7.40
CA GLY A 85 -10.55 -12.43 -7.79
C GLY A 85 -10.45 -11.02 -8.34
N PHE A 86 -11.50 -10.21 -8.17
CA PHE A 86 -11.46 -8.77 -8.42
C PHE A 86 -10.77 -8.07 -7.26
N ALA A 87 -9.77 -7.27 -7.58
CA ALA A 87 -9.02 -6.48 -6.60
C ALA A 87 -8.95 -5.02 -7.02
N LEU A 88 -9.03 -4.15 -6.01
CA LEU A 88 -9.15 -2.71 -6.20
C LEU A 88 -8.32 -1.98 -5.14
N MET A 89 -7.65 -0.92 -5.58
CA MET A 89 -6.92 0.03 -4.74
C MET A 89 -7.06 1.43 -5.31
N ASN A 90 -6.74 2.45 -4.51
CA ASN A 90 -6.61 3.81 -5.01
C ASN A 90 -5.38 4.55 -4.48
N THR A 91 -4.98 5.62 -5.18
CA THR A 91 -4.28 6.76 -4.59
C THR A 91 -5.14 8.01 -4.74
N GLN A 92 -5.09 8.91 -3.77
CA GLN A 92 -5.74 10.23 -3.88
C GLN A 92 -5.07 11.02 -5.01
N SER A 93 -5.84 11.60 -5.93
CA SER A 93 -5.29 12.56 -6.89
C SER A 93 -5.61 13.99 -6.44
N TYR A 94 -4.70 14.93 -6.71
CA TYR A 94 -4.80 16.33 -6.28
C TYR A 94 -4.81 17.31 -7.46
N ASN A 95 -4.99 16.81 -8.69
CA ASN A 95 -4.85 17.61 -9.91
C ASN A 95 -5.91 17.30 -10.97
N LEU A 96 -7.00 16.61 -10.63
CA LEU A 96 -8.10 16.32 -11.54
C LEU A 96 -9.27 17.29 -11.35
N VAL A 97 -9.56 17.70 -10.12
CA VAL A 97 -10.71 18.57 -9.78
C VAL A 97 -10.26 19.90 -9.16
N ASP A 98 -10.90 20.99 -9.56
CA ASP A 98 -10.77 22.30 -8.90
C ASP A 98 -11.70 22.32 -7.68
N VAL A 99 -11.16 21.99 -6.51
CA VAL A 99 -11.91 21.95 -5.23
C VAL A 99 -12.01 23.35 -4.64
N LYS A 100 -13.22 23.76 -4.24
CA LYS A 100 -13.45 25.06 -3.60
C LYS A 100 -12.98 25.07 -2.15
N GLU A 101 -12.75 26.26 -1.62
CA GLU A 101 -12.40 26.42 -0.21
C GLU A 101 -13.50 25.83 0.70
N GLY A 102 -13.09 24.93 1.61
CA GLY A 102 -13.98 24.24 2.53
C GLY A 102 -14.61 22.94 2.02
N GLU A 103 -14.39 22.54 0.76
CA GLU A 103 -14.81 21.24 0.24
C GLU A 103 -13.73 20.18 0.47
N GLU A 104 -14.14 18.98 0.89
CA GLU A 104 -13.23 17.84 1.08
C GLU A 104 -13.04 17.07 -0.23
N ARG A 105 -11.78 16.88 -0.61
CA ARG A 105 -11.40 16.20 -1.85
C ARG A 105 -11.51 14.69 -1.71
N GLY A 106 -12.19 14.03 -2.64
CA GLY A 106 -12.20 12.56 -2.73
C GLY A 106 -12.86 11.85 -1.55
N ILE A 107 -13.79 12.50 -0.85
CA ILE A 107 -14.51 11.97 0.32
C ILE A 107 -15.25 10.64 0.02
N ALA A 108 -15.55 10.32 -1.24
CA ALA A 108 -16.18 9.06 -1.62
C ALA A 108 -15.19 7.91 -1.89
N ASN A 109 -13.89 8.17 -1.94
CA ASN A 109 -12.88 7.20 -2.38
C ASN A 109 -12.96 5.86 -1.62
N GLY A 110 -13.04 5.90 -0.29
CA GLY A 110 -13.11 4.70 0.55
C GLY A 110 -14.41 3.90 0.38
N ARG A 111 -15.56 4.59 0.30
CA ARG A 111 -16.89 3.97 0.10
C ARG A 111 -17.03 3.34 -1.29
N VAL A 112 -16.42 3.95 -2.31
CA VAL A 112 -16.41 3.45 -3.68
C VAL A 112 -15.61 2.15 -3.77
N ILE A 113 -14.46 2.05 -3.09
CA ILE A 113 -13.69 0.79 -3.05
C ILE A 113 -14.51 -0.29 -2.38
N TYR A 114 -15.06 0.00 -1.20
CA TYR A 114 -15.89 -0.95 -0.46
C TYR A 114 -17.05 -1.45 -1.31
N ARG A 115 -17.79 -0.53 -1.95
CA ARG A 115 -18.93 -0.87 -2.80
C ARG A 115 -18.52 -1.68 -4.03
N ALA A 116 -17.44 -1.31 -4.70
CA ALA A 116 -16.97 -2.05 -5.86
C ALA A 116 -16.55 -3.48 -5.50
N LEU A 117 -15.88 -3.69 -4.35
CA LEU A 117 -15.54 -5.03 -3.85
C LEU A 117 -16.78 -5.89 -3.58
N GLU A 118 -17.90 -5.29 -3.17
CA GLU A 118 -19.16 -6.01 -2.95
C GLU A 118 -19.80 -6.54 -4.23
N ILE A 119 -19.65 -5.86 -5.38
CA ILE A 119 -20.49 -6.08 -6.56
C ILE A 119 -19.75 -6.37 -7.88
N CYS A 120 -18.49 -5.96 -8.01
CA CYS A 120 -17.72 -6.11 -9.25
C CYS A 120 -16.94 -7.42 -9.25
N ALA A 121 -16.82 -8.09 -10.41
CA ALA A 121 -15.94 -9.24 -10.59
C ALA A 121 -14.81 -8.99 -11.60
N THR A 122 -14.91 -7.94 -12.41
CA THR A 122 -13.99 -7.67 -13.51
C THR A 122 -13.69 -6.17 -13.64
N VAL A 123 -12.63 -5.84 -14.38
CA VAL A 123 -12.34 -4.47 -14.83
C VAL A 123 -13.53 -3.87 -15.58
N GLU A 124 -14.26 -4.67 -16.36
CA GLU A 124 -15.45 -4.22 -17.09
C GLU A 124 -16.61 -3.91 -16.14
N ASP A 125 -16.82 -4.72 -15.10
CA ASP A 125 -17.84 -4.41 -14.07
C ASP A 125 -17.52 -3.10 -13.36
N PHE A 126 -16.24 -2.84 -13.05
CA PHE A 126 -15.83 -1.58 -12.42
C PHE A 126 -16.02 -0.39 -13.35
N ARG A 127 -15.75 -0.55 -14.66
CA ARG A 127 -16.05 0.47 -15.67
C ARG A 127 -17.55 0.79 -15.69
N HIS A 128 -18.38 -0.24 -15.77
CA HIS A 128 -19.83 -0.08 -15.71
C HIS A 128 -20.30 0.57 -14.40
N PHE A 129 -19.68 0.22 -13.27
CA PHE A 129 -19.96 0.86 -11.99
C PHE A 129 -19.65 2.36 -12.04
N LEU A 130 -18.48 2.78 -12.52
CA LEU A 130 -18.13 4.20 -12.66
C LEU A 130 -19.04 4.97 -13.63
N ASP A 131 -19.54 4.30 -14.67
CA ASP A 131 -20.48 4.86 -15.66
C ASP A 131 -21.89 5.06 -15.08
N THR A 132 -22.27 4.34 -14.02
CA THR A 132 -23.65 4.28 -13.50
C THR A 132 -23.84 4.91 -12.13
N ILE A 133 -22.78 5.20 -11.38
CA ILE A 133 -22.88 5.96 -10.12
C ILE A 133 -23.35 7.40 -10.38
N SER A 134 -24.06 7.97 -9.40
CA SER A 134 -24.50 9.36 -9.42
C SER A 134 -23.32 10.32 -9.56
N LYS A 135 -23.54 11.43 -10.29
CA LYS A 135 -22.58 12.52 -10.48
C LYS A 135 -23.09 13.84 -9.85
N PRO A 136 -22.21 14.69 -9.29
CA PRO A 136 -20.78 14.45 -9.07
C PRO A 136 -20.57 13.30 -8.08
N SER A 137 -19.65 12.42 -8.40
CA SER A 137 -19.38 11.19 -7.64
C SER A 137 -18.59 11.43 -6.36
N LEU A 138 -18.07 12.65 -6.18
CA LEU A 138 -17.21 13.06 -5.05
C LEU A 138 -15.94 12.19 -4.93
N ILE A 139 -15.53 11.61 -6.06
CA ILE A 139 -14.31 10.84 -6.24
C ILE A 139 -13.24 11.78 -6.76
N GLU A 140 -12.01 11.57 -6.31
CA GLU A 140 -10.85 12.06 -7.04
C GLU A 140 -9.67 11.14 -6.75
N ALA A 141 -9.34 10.26 -7.69
CA ALA A 141 -8.36 9.22 -7.42
C ALA A 141 -7.81 8.55 -8.67
N ASN A 142 -6.63 7.95 -8.51
CA ASN A 142 -6.16 6.90 -9.41
C ASN A 142 -6.57 5.54 -8.84
N PHE A 143 -7.48 4.82 -9.49
CA PHE A 143 -7.84 3.44 -9.10
C PHE A 143 -7.06 2.44 -9.92
N GLY A 144 -6.41 1.48 -9.27
CA GLY A 144 -5.86 0.31 -9.95
C GLY A 144 -6.75 -0.91 -9.72
N VAL A 145 -6.91 -1.69 -10.78
CA VAL A 145 -7.80 -2.84 -10.82
C VAL A 145 -7.10 -4.02 -11.46
N ILE A 146 -7.20 -5.19 -10.83
CA ILE A 146 -6.90 -6.48 -11.48
C ILE A 146 -8.07 -7.44 -11.27
N ASP A 147 -8.23 -8.40 -12.18
CA ASP A 147 -9.24 -9.44 -12.04
C ASP A 147 -8.74 -10.84 -12.46
N ALA A 148 -9.52 -11.87 -12.11
CA ALA A 148 -9.20 -13.26 -12.44
C ALA A 148 -9.32 -13.60 -13.94
N ASN A 149 -9.94 -12.74 -14.74
CA ASN A 149 -10.07 -12.90 -16.19
C ASN A 149 -8.86 -12.33 -16.96
N GLY A 150 -7.87 -11.78 -16.26
CA GLY A 150 -6.65 -11.21 -16.84
C GLY A 150 -6.72 -9.71 -17.05
N GLY A 151 -7.77 -9.04 -16.57
CA GLY A 151 -7.83 -7.59 -16.51
C GLY A 151 -6.74 -7.03 -15.60
N ALA A 152 -6.07 -5.99 -16.07
CA ALA A 152 -5.11 -5.20 -15.30
C ALA A 152 -5.14 -3.77 -15.84
N ALA A 153 -5.69 -2.83 -15.06
CA ALA A 153 -5.96 -1.49 -15.53
C ALA A 153 -5.81 -0.42 -14.44
N LEU A 154 -5.57 0.81 -14.87
CA LEU A 154 -5.60 2.00 -14.04
C LEU A 154 -6.68 2.96 -14.58
N PHE A 155 -7.46 3.56 -13.68
CA PHE A 155 -8.45 4.59 -13.96
C PHE A 155 -8.04 5.87 -13.24
N GLU A 156 -7.92 6.98 -13.95
CA GLU A 156 -7.79 8.32 -13.36
C GLU A 156 -9.18 8.94 -13.35
N VAL A 157 -9.80 9.01 -12.17
CA VAL A 157 -11.23 9.30 -11.99
C VAL A 157 -11.38 10.65 -11.30
N ASP A 158 -12.08 11.56 -11.96
CA ASP A 158 -12.56 12.81 -11.38
C ASP A 158 -14.02 12.65 -10.91
N ASP A 159 -14.67 13.72 -10.47
CA ASP A 159 -16.04 13.64 -9.95
C ASP A 159 -17.10 13.36 -11.03
N GLU A 160 -16.79 13.53 -12.31
CA GLU A 160 -17.73 13.40 -13.44
C GLU A 160 -17.39 12.23 -14.38
N LYS A 161 -16.11 12.04 -14.72
CA LYS A 161 -15.58 11.16 -15.76
C LYS A 161 -14.31 10.44 -15.30
N TYR A 162 -13.74 9.64 -16.19
CA TYR A 162 -12.45 9.00 -15.97
C TYR A 162 -11.66 8.83 -17.26
N VAL A 163 -10.35 8.64 -17.12
CA VAL A 163 -9.44 8.16 -18.17
C VAL A 163 -8.99 6.75 -17.83
N TYR A 164 -9.07 5.85 -18.80
CA TYR A 164 -8.73 4.44 -18.66
C TYR A 164 -7.39 4.11 -19.30
N TYR A 165 -6.58 3.32 -18.61
CA TYR A 165 -5.30 2.81 -19.07
C TYR A 165 -5.21 1.30 -18.85
N ASN A 166 -4.81 0.55 -19.88
CA ASN A 166 -4.67 -0.90 -19.81
C ASN A 166 -3.22 -1.30 -19.57
N ALA A 167 -2.91 -1.88 -18.40
CA ALA A 167 -1.54 -2.32 -18.07
C ALA A 167 -1.05 -3.47 -18.97
N ASN A 168 -1.96 -4.17 -19.67
CA ASN A 168 -1.60 -5.18 -20.66
C ASN A 168 -1.31 -4.61 -22.05
N ASP A 169 -1.64 -3.35 -22.33
CA ASP A 169 -1.41 -2.69 -23.63
C ASP A 169 -0.07 -1.93 -23.61
N PRO A 170 0.91 -2.27 -24.46
CA PRO A 170 2.18 -1.53 -24.56
C PRO A 170 2.03 -0.04 -24.87
N LYS A 171 0.89 0.39 -25.42
CA LYS A 171 0.58 1.81 -25.63
C LYS A 171 0.48 2.56 -24.30
N ASP A 172 -0.17 1.96 -23.31
CA ASP A 172 -0.42 2.58 -22.02
C ASP A 172 0.66 2.18 -20.99
N ALA A 173 1.22 0.99 -21.13
CA ALA A 173 2.20 0.39 -20.24
C ALA A 173 3.37 -0.24 -21.03
N PRO A 174 4.25 0.56 -21.64
CA PRO A 174 5.34 0.07 -22.49
C PRO A 174 6.31 -0.88 -21.77
N PHE A 175 6.43 -0.75 -20.45
CA PHE A 175 7.24 -1.61 -19.60
C PHE A 175 6.41 -2.64 -18.82
N GLY A 176 5.13 -2.85 -19.18
CA GLY A 176 4.24 -3.83 -18.57
C GLY A 176 3.74 -3.46 -17.17
N TYR A 177 3.88 -2.20 -16.75
CA TYR A 177 3.29 -1.68 -15.52
C TYR A 177 2.81 -0.24 -15.72
N ILE A 178 1.92 0.21 -14.83
CA ILE A 178 1.47 1.61 -14.70
C ILE A 178 1.59 2.01 -13.23
N ALA A 179 2.42 3.00 -12.91
CA ALA A 179 2.58 3.52 -11.56
C ALA A 179 1.92 4.89 -11.38
N ARG A 180 1.40 5.16 -10.17
CA ARG A 180 0.87 6.47 -9.78
C ARG A 180 1.20 6.79 -8.33
N THR A 181 1.34 8.08 -8.06
CA THR A 181 1.33 8.63 -6.69
C THR A 181 0.12 9.52 -6.53
N ASN A 182 0.26 10.76 -6.08
CA ASN A 182 -0.87 11.64 -5.77
C ASN A 182 -1.11 12.72 -6.81
N PHE A 183 -0.95 12.30 -8.05
CA PHE A 183 -1.30 13.07 -9.21
C PHE A 183 -1.70 12.09 -10.31
N SER A 184 -2.49 12.60 -11.24
CA SER A 184 -2.96 11.91 -12.44
C SER A 184 -2.28 12.53 -13.65
N PHE A 185 -1.96 11.71 -14.65
CA PHE A 185 -1.31 12.18 -15.88
C PHE A 185 -2.28 12.95 -16.78
N SER A 186 -3.57 12.63 -16.71
CA SER A 186 -4.66 13.37 -17.36
C SER A 186 -5.03 14.68 -16.66
N GLY A 187 -4.53 14.89 -15.44
CA GLY A 187 -4.78 16.09 -14.65
C GLY A 187 -3.88 17.26 -15.02
N LYS A 188 -3.98 18.34 -14.25
CA LYS A 188 -3.18 19.55 -14.44
C LYS A 188 -1.69 19.25 -14.20
N VAL A 189 -0.88 19.61 -15.20
CA VAL A 189 0.57 19.39 -15.19
C VAL A 189 1.23 20.19 -14.06
N ASN A 190 2.23 19.58 -13.40
CA ASN A 190 2.97 20.15 -12.26
C ASN A 190 2.09 20.51 -11.05
N VAL A 191 0.90 19.92 -10.95
CA VAL A 191 0.02 20.01 -9.79
C VAL A 191 -0.17 18.60 -9.23
N GLY A 192 -0.25 18.52 -7.91
CA GLY A 192 -0.35 17.29 -7.15
C GLY A 192 0.89 17.00 -6.32
N ALA A 193 0.98 15.79 -5.77
CA ALA A 193 2.04 15.43 -4.82
C ALA A 193 2.69 14.09 -5.17
N GLY A 194 3.91 13.87 -4.65
CA GLY A 194 4.60 12.57 -4.76
C GLY A 194 5.39 12.35 -6.04
N TYR A 195 5.87 13.40 -6.70
CA TYR A 195 6.71 13.28 -7.90
C TYR A 195 8.02 12.52 -7.65
N ILE A 196 8.66 12.73 -6.50
CA ILE A 196 9.91 12.03 -6.14
C ILE A 196 9.67 10.53 -5.90
N ARG A 197 8.57 10.20 -5.20
CA ARG A 197 8.13 8.80 -5.00
C ARG A 197 7.80 8.12 -6.32
N TYR A 198 7.18 8.85 -7.25
CA TYR A 198 6.92 8.36 -8.60
C TYR A 198 8.22 8.09 -9.34
N MET A 199 9.20 9.00 -9.29
CA MET A 199 10.53 8.78 -9.91
C MET A 199 11.23 7.54 -9.36
N GLU A 200 11.22 7.34 -8.04
CA GLU A 200 11.83 6.15 -7.41
C GLU A 200 11.11 4.87 -7.83
N THR A 201 9.77 4.93 -7.89
CA THR A 201 8.94 3.80 -8.33
C THR A 201 9.26 3.40 -9.77
N GLU A 202 9.32 4.38 -10.68
CA GLU A 202 9.70 4.14 -12.08
C GLU A 202 11.12 3.58 -12.20
N GLU A 203 12.08 4.11 -11.44
CA GLU A 203 13.47 3.64 -11.53
C GLU A 203 13.60 2.15 -11.15
N ILE A 204 12.92 1.73 -10.09
CA ILE A 204 12.93 0.33 -9.64
C ILE A 204 12.13 -0.57 -10.59
N LEU A 205 10.88 -0.19 -10.90
CA LEU A 205 10.01 -1.03 -11.72
C LEU A 205 10.52 -1.18 -13.15
N MET A 206 11.07 -0.14 -13.77
CA MET A 206 11.65 -0.22 -15.11
C MET A 206 12.85 -1.20 -15.16
N LYS A 207 13.72 -1.17 -14.14
CA LYS A 207 14.86 -2.10 -14.05
C LYS A 207 14.36 -3.54 -13.85
N ALA A 208 13.37 -3.74 -12.98
CA ALA A 208 12.81 -5.05 -12.69
C ALA A 208 12.00 -5.62 -13.87
N SER A 209 11.26 -4.78 -14.61
CA SER A 209 10.48 -5.23 -15.77
C SER A 209 11.37 -5.78 -16.88
N ALA A 210 12.58 -5.22 -17.05
CA ALA A 210 13.53 -5.67 -18.08
C ALA A 210 13.99 -7.13 -17.90
N THR A 211 13.90 -7.67 -16.68
CA THR A 211 14.28 -9.06 -16.36
C THR A 211 13.08 -9.94 -16.01
N GLY A 212 11.85 -9.42 -16.14
CA GLY A 212 10.64 -10.10 -15.66
C GLY A 212 10.66 -10.32 -14.13
N GLY A 213 11.38 -9.46 -13.41
CA GLY A 213 11.72 -9.63 -12.00
C GLY A 213 10.75 -8.99 -11.02
N ILE A 214 9.59 -8.47 -11.46
CA ILE A 214 8.63 -7.82 -10.55
C ILE A 214 7.90 -8.89 -9.74
N THR A 215 8.18 -8.94 -8.43
CA THR A 215 7.58 -9.88 -7.47
C THR A 215 7.06 -9.14 -6.23
N PRO A 216 6.16 -9.76 -5.44
CA PRO A 216 5.80 -9.22 -4.14
C PRO A 216 7.01 -8.95 -3.23
N GLU A 217 7.99 -9.86 -3.21
CA GLU A 217 9.23 -9.70 -2.47
C GLU A 217 10.01 -8.44 -2.90
N LEU A 218 10.18 -8.21 -4.20
CA LEU A 218 10.86 -7.02 -4.73
C LEU A 218 10.12 -5.74 -4.34
N ILE A 219 8.79 -5.71 -4.51
CA ILE A 219 7.99 -4.53 -4.18
C ILE A 219 8.06 -4.20 -2.69
N PHE A 220 8.01 -5.19 -1.80
CA PHE A 220 8.15 -4.91 -0.37
C PHE A 220 9.58 -4.48 0.02
N ASN A 221 10.60 -5.15 -0.51
CA ASN A 221 11.98 -4.88 -0.11
C ASN A 221 12.56 -3.60 -0.71
N ASP A 222 12.22 -3.30 -1.96
CA ASP A 222 12.87 -2.24 -2.72
C ASP A 222 12.00 -1.01 -2.89
N LEU A 223 10.66 -1.14 -2.91
CA LEU A 223 9.76 0.02 -2.97
C LEU A 223 9.20 0.39 -1.60
N SER A 224 8.48 -0.53 -0.96
CA SER A 224 7.77 -0.25 0.30
C SER A 224 8.73 0.09 1.45
N ARG A 225 10.00 -0.33 1.33
CA ARG A 225 11.08 -0.04 2.28
C ARG A 225 12.20 0.77 1.64
N SER A 226 11.88 1.55 0.60
CA SER A 226 12.81 2.48 -0.04
C SER A 226 12.99 3.74 0.81
N PHE A 227 14.26 4.07 1.04
CA PHE A 227 14.72 5.35 1.59
C PHE A 227 15.67 6.03 0.59
N ARG A 228 15.28 6.00 -0.69
CA ARG A 228 16.00 6.61 -1.80
C ARG A 228 15.26 7.86 -2.27
N ASN A 229 16.02 8.91 -2.54
CA ASN A 229 15.53 10.15 -3.13
C ASN A 229 16.30 10.42 -4.42
N PRO A 230 15.75 10.07 -5.60
CA PRO A 230 16.48 10.18 -6.87
C PRO A 230 16.77 11.62 -7.27
N ARG A 231 16.00 12.60 -6.78
CA ARG A 231 16.27 14.02 -7.07
C ARG A 231 17.48 14.56 -6.33
N LEU A 232 17.70 14.08 -5.10
CA LEU A 232 18.85 14.45 -4.28
C LEU A 232 20.05 13.51 -4.45
N GLY A 233 19.87 12.37 -5.15
CA GLY A 233 20.90 11.34 -5.26
C GLY A 233 21.22 10.66 -3.93
N ILE A 234 20.21 10.56 -3.04
CA ILE A 234 20.35 9.97 -1.71
C ILE A 234 19.85 8.53 -1.75
N ASP A 235 20.62 7.62 -1.16
CA ASP A 235 20.21 6.28 -0.80
C ASP A 235 20.70 5.99 0.61
N LEU A 236 19.79 5.93 1.59
CA LEU A 236 20.21 5.72 2.98
C LEU A 236 20.85 4.34 3.22
N ARG A 237 20.57 3.35 2.36
CA ARG A 237 21.16 1.99 2.47
C ARG A 237 22.63 1.94 2.07
N ASP A 238 23.20 3.00 1.50
CA ASP A 238 24.62 3.06 1.16
C ASP A 238 25.55 3.10 2.39
N GLY A 239 25.00 3.32 3.59
CA GLY A 239 25.72 3.32 4.85
C GLY A 239 26.37 4.65 5.24
N ARG A 240 26.38 5.67 4.36
CA ARG A 240 27.06 6.95 4.62
C ARG A 240 26.41 7.78 5.74
N PHE A 241 25.15 7.50 6.05
CA PHE A 241 24.39 8.18 7.10
C PHE A 241 24.45 7.45 8.45
N ASN A 242 25.03 6.25 8.49
CA ASN A 242 25.31 5.49 9.71
C ASN A 242 26.60 5.97 10.38
N ARG A 243 26.75 5.70 11.68
CA ARG A 243 27.98 5.98 12.41
C ARG A 243 29.11 5.06 11.95
N PRO A 244 30.37 5.52 11.96
CA PRO A 244 30.81 6.85 12.40
C PRO A 244 30.74 7.95 11.31
N GLN A 245 30.33 7.62 10.09
CA GLN A 245 30.36 8.57 8.96
C GLN A 245 29.28 9.66 9.09
N GLY A 246 28.06 9.26 9.46
CA GLY A 246 26.95 10.13 9.83
C GLY A 246 26.65 10.09 11.32
N SER A 247 25.57 10.77 11.72
CA SER A 247 25.10 10.78 13.12
C SER A 247 24.26 9.56 13.50
N GLY A 248 23.84 8.76 12.52
CA GLY A 248 22.79 7.73 12.64
C GLY A 248 21.37 8.28 12.50
N TRP A 249 21.22 9.60 12.31
CA TRP A 249 19.93 10.28 12.13
C TRP A 249 19.82 10.89 10.73
N PHE A 250 18.60 10.99 10.22
CA PHE A 250 18.30 11.61 8.94
C PHE A 250 16.99 12.40 8.98
N LEU A 251 16.87 13.47 8.20
CA LEU A 251 15.63 14.21 8.03
C LEU A 251 14.83 13.60 6.89
N GLU A 252 13.74 12.92 7.22
CA GLU A 252 12.87 12.26 6.26
C GLU A 252 12.07 13.29 5.45
N ASN A 253 12.17 13.19 4.12
CA ASN A 253 11.39 13.99 3.19
C ASN A 253 11.29 13.31 1.81
N ASP A 254 10.06 13.11 1.33
CA ASP A 254 9.74 12.60 -0.01
C ASP A 254 10.25 11.17 -0.32
N PHE A 255 10.48 10.35 0.70
CA PHE A 255 10.67 8.90 0.51
C PHE A 255 9.33 8.20 0.31
N ILE A 256 9.35 7.01 -0.31
CA ILE A 256 8.15 6.16 -0.40
C ILE A 256 7.69 5.82 1.02
N SER A 257 8.61 5.30 1.84
CA SER A 257 8.35 5.05 3.25
C SER A 257 8.61 6.29 4.10
N ARG A 258 7.62 6.71 4.87
CA ARG A 258 7.67 7.88 5.75
C ARG A 258 6.77 7.73 6.97
N GLN A 259 6.78 8.72 7.85
CA GLN A 259 6.04 8.66 9.13
C GLN A 259 4.55 8.33 8.95
N GLU A 260 3.95 8.77 7.85
CA GLU A 260 2.54 8.55 7.56
C GLU A 260 2.23 7.16 6.93
N SER A 261 3.24 6.33 6.65
CA SER A 261 3.03 5.01 6.04
C SER A 261 2.28 4.09 7.01
N SER A 262 1.04 3.74 6.66
CA SER A 262 0.17 2.91 7.49
C SER A 262 0.17 1.44 7.12
N CYS A 263 0.47 1.10 5.85
CA CYS A 263 0.53 -0.27 5.36
C CYS A 263 1.09 -0.32 3.93
N SER A 264 1.49 -1.50 3.49
CA SER A 264 1.76 -1.80 2.08
C SER A 264 1.12 -3.14 1.71
N LEU A 265 0.32 -3.15 0.66
CA LEU A 265 -0.47 -4.31 0.24
C LEU A 265 -0.21 -4.63 -1.23
N ILE A 266 -0.15 -5.92 -1.55
CA ILE A 266 -0.01 -6.44 -2.91
C ILE A 266 -1.05 -7.53 -3.11
N VAL A 267 -1.96 -7.36 -4.07
CA VAL A 267 -2.76 -8.49 -4.56
C VAL A 267 -2.03 -9.10 -5.75
N GLN A 268 -1.66 -10.37 -5.61
CA GLN A 268 -1.23 -11.20 -6.73
C GLN A 268 -2.46 -11.94 -7.28
N GLY A 269 -2.86 -11.58 -8.50
CA GLY A 269 -3.96 -12.20 -9.21
C GLY A 269 -3.63 -13.63 -9.65
N VAL A 270 -4.42 -14.16 -10.58
CA VAL A 270 -4.28 -15.53 -11.10
C VAL A 270 -4.06 -15.54 -12.60
N LYS A 271 -3.62 -16.66 -13.16
CA LYS A 271 -3.57 -16.85 -14.62
C LYS A 271 -4.95 -17.17 -15.18
N THR A 272 -5.14 -16.92 -16.46
CA THR A 272 -6.27 -17.48 -17.21
C THR A 272 -6.34 -19.00 -17.01
N GLY A 273 -7.49 -19.50 -16.54
CA GLY A 273 -7.73 -20.91 -16.24
C GLY A 273 -7.44 -21.33 -14.79
N GLU A 274 -6.78 -20.49 -14.00
CA GLU A 274 -6.67 -20.70 -12.55
C GLU A 274 -7.92 -20.20 -11.83
N LYS A 275 -8.28 -20.85 -10.72
CA LYS A 275 -9.42 -20.42 -9.92
C LYS A 275 -9.09 -19.14 -9.16
N ALA A 276 -10.06 -18.22 -9.14
CA ALA A 276 -9.97 -16.95 -8.41
C ALA A 276 -9.61 -17.11 -6.91
N GLU A 277 -9.97 -18.23 -6.29
CA GLU A 277 -9.62 -18.54 -4.90
C GLU A 277 -8.10 -18.61 -4.63
N LEU A 278 -7.28 -18.71 -5.67
CA LEU A 278 -5.82 -18.69 -5.57
C LEU A 278 -5.23 -17.27 -5.53
N THR A 279 -6.07 -16.23 -5.69
CA THR A 279 -5.66 -14.82 -5.55
C THR A 279 -5.10 -14.59 -4.15
N THR A 280 -3.86 -14.13 -4.06
CA THR A 280 -3.16 -13.94 -2.79
C THR A 280 -3.02 -12.45 -2.50
N MET A 281 -3.51 -12.00 -1.36
CA MET A 281 -3.26 -10.66 -0.85
C MET A 281 -2.12 -10.70 0.16
N TRP A 282 -0.96 -10.19 -0.23
CA TRP A 282 0.16 -9.96 0.66
C TRP A 282 -0.01 -8.63 1.39
N THR A 283 0.22 -8.63 2.70
CA THR A 283 -0.03 -7.47 3.55
C THR A 283 1.13 -7.20 4.48
N ILE A 284 1.54 -5.94 4.58
CA ILE A 284 2.32 -5.40 5.68
C ILE A 284 1.45 -4.34 6.36
N LEU A 285 1.07 -4.57 7.62
CA LEU A 285 0.23 -3.65 8.40
C LEU A 285 1.08 -2.80 9.35
N GLY A 286 0.64 -1.57 9.60
CA GLY A 286 1.43 -0.55 10.28
C GLY A 286 2.59 -0.04 9.42
N TYR A 287 3.63 0.50 10.06
CA TYR A 287 4.77 1.10 9.36
C TYR A 287 5.58 0.06 8.57
N PRO A 288 5.58 0.06 7.22
CA PRO A 288 6.17 -1.03 6.43
C PRO A 288 7.66 -1.32 6.67
N PRO A 289 8.54 -0.34 6.99
CA PRO A 289 9.92 -0.58 7.36
C PRO A 289 10.11 -1.39 8.65
N THR A 290 9.10 -1.47 9.51
CA THR A 290 9.09 -2.32 10.70
C THR A 290 8.04 -3.43 10.61
N GLY A 291 7.07 -3.38 9.70
CA GLY A 291 6.05 -4.40 9.54
C GLY A 291 6.57 -5.70 8.89
N ILE A 292 5.82 -6.79 9.09
CA ILE A 292 6.09 -8.13 8.52
C ILE A 292 5.07 -8.38 7.40
N ALA A 293 5.51 -8.97 6.29
CA ALA A 293 4.65 -9.42 5.20
C ALA A 293 3.90 -10.71 5.58
N PHE A 294 2.59 -10.73 5.35
CA PHE A 294 1.74 -11.88 5.61
C PHE A 294 0.76 -12.13 4.45
N PRO A 295 0.64 -13.38 3.95
CA PRO A 295 -0.26 -13.72 2.85
C PRO A 295 -1.68 -14.01 3.35
N LEU A 296 -2.70 -13.61 2.59
CA LEU A 296 -4.10 -13.79 2.92
C LEU A 296 -4.91 -14.21 1.68
N TRP A 297 -6.00 -14.94 1.89
CA TRP A 297 -6.96 -15.32 0.85
C TRP A 297 -8.39 -15.12 1.35
N VAL A 298 -9.30 -14.76 0.43
CA VAL A 298 -10.73 -14.58 0.73
C VAL A 298 -11.40 -15.89 1.10
N LYS A 299 -11.06 -16.97 0.39
CA LYS A 299 -11.63 -18.29 0.64
C LYS A 299 -11.29 -18.72 2.06
N GLY A 300 -12.33 -19.01 2.85
CA GLY A 300 -12.21 -19.41 4.26
C GLY A 300 -12.06 -18.26 5.25
N ALA A 301 -11.87 -17.02 4.83
CA ALA A 301 -11.57 -15.90 5.74
C ALA A 301 -12.66 -15.68 6.82
N HIS A 302 -13.93 -15.93 6.53
CA HIS A 302 -15.02 -15.89 7.52
C HIS A 302 -14.83 -16.80 8.77
N ARG A 303 -13.94 -17.80 8.71
CA ARG A 303 -13.66 -18.73 9.81
C ARG A 303 -12.21 -18.72 10.28
N GLN A 304 -11.28 -18.46 9.36
CA GLN A 304 -9.85 -18.66 9.60
C GLN A 304 -9.00 -17.49 9.11
N LEU A 305 -9.55 -16.27 9.11
CA LEU A 305 -8.70 -15.09 9.01
C LEU A 305 -7.71 -15.07 10.19
N PRO A 306 -6.39 -14.94 9.94
CA PRO A 306 -5.38 -14.97 10.98
C PRO A 306 -5.61 -13.90 12.06
N SER A 307 -5.43 -14.28 13.33
CA SER A 307 -5.65 -13.38 14.46
C SER A 307 -4.67 -12.20 14.48
N LEU A 308 -3.51 -12.37 13.84
CA LEU A 308 -2.45 -11.37 13.70
C LEU A 308 -2.85 -10.15 12.84
N VAL A 309 -3.80 -10.33 11.91
CA VAL A 309 -4.24 -9.28 10.97
C VAL A 309 -5.64 -8.75 11.26
N ASP A 310 -6.42 -9.49 12.06
CA ASP A 310 -7.77 -9.11 12.47
C ASP A 310 -7.76 -8.07 13.60
N TYR A 311 -8.87 -7.36 13.79
CA TYR A 311 -9.01 -6.35 14.83
C TYR A 311 -9.01 -6.95 16.24
N ARG A 312 -8.26 -6.34 17.15
CA ARG A 312 -8.22 -6.68 18.57
C ARG A 312 -8.58 -5.46 19.40
N SER A 313 -9.69 -5.52 20.13
CA SER A 313 -10.21 -4.38 20.89
C SER A 313 -9.24 -3.92 21.97
N GLU A 314 -8.47 -4.85 22.54
CA GLU A 314 -7.42 -4.57 23.52
C GLU A 314 -6.25 -3.77 22.96
N LEU A 315 -6.03 -3.80 21.64
CA LEU A 315 -4.98 -3.03 20.95
C LEU A 315 -5.53 -1.81 20.18
N GLY A 316 -6.85 -1.74 19.98
CA GLY A 316 -7.50 -0.78 19.08
C GLY A 316 -7.08 -0.92 17.61
N THR A 317 -6.45 -2.04 17.23
CA THR A 317 -5.98 -2.35 15.87
C THR A 317 -5.58 -3.84 15.78
N SER A 318 -5.01 -4.29 14.66
CA SER A 318 -4.45 -5.65 14.55
C SER A 318 -3.12 -5.81 15.29
N PRO A 319 -2.76 -7.01 15.79
CA PRO A 319 -1.48 -7.26 16.44
C PRO A 319 -0.28 -6.87 15.57
N MET A 320 -0.32 -7.13 14.26
CA MET A 320 0.76 -6.73 13.34
C MET A 320 0.87 -5.22 13.19
N SER A 321 -0.26 -4.52 13.02
CA SER A 321 -0.29 -3.05 12.96
C SER A 321 0.26 -2.46 14.25
N HIS A 322 -0.19 -2.95 15.41
CA HIS A 322 0.28 -2.49 16.72
C HIS A 322 1.79 -2.66 16.89
N ALA A 323 2.32 -3.87 16.66
CA ALA A 323 3.73 -4.16 16.83
C ALA A 323 4.64 -3.40 15.86
N ALA A 324 4.18 -3.14 14.62
CA ALA A 324 4.91 -2.30 13.67
C ALA A 324 4.97 -0.84 14.12
N LEU A 325 3.85 -0.29 14.60
CA LEU A 325 3.78 1.08 15.10
C LEU A 325 4.59 1.30 16.39
N GLN A 326 4.63 0.33 17.31
CA GLN A 326 5.51 0.42 18.49
C GLN A 326 6.99 0.56 18.10
N ARG A 327 7.42 -0.20 17.09
CA ARG A 327 8.80 -0.09 16.55
C ARG A 327 9.02 1.18 15.75
N MET A 328 7.98 1.71 15.10
CA MET A 328 8.02 3.01 14.43
C MET A 328 8.31 4.14 15.43
N GLU A 329 7.72 4.12 16.64
CA GLU A 329 8.01 5.10 17.69
C GLU A 329 9.50 5.13 18.08
N GLN A 330 10.19 3.98 18.04
CA GLN A 330 11.63 3.92 18.28
C GLN A 330 12.44 4.58 17.16
N VAL A 331 11.94 4.51 15.92
CA VAL A 331 12.55 5.14 14.74
C VAL A 331 12.32 6.65 14.76
N TYR A 332 11.12 7.11 15.11
CA TYR A 332 10.74 8.53 15.20
C TYR A 332 10.80 9.05 16.65
N SER A 333 11.86 8.70 17.37
CA SER A 333 11.99 8.94 18.81
C SER A 333 12.43 10.36 19.22
N TYR A 334 12.54 11.29 18.27
CA TYR A 334 12.95 12.67 18.54
C TYR A 334 11.75 13.61 18.67
N HIS A 335 11.49 14.10 19.88
CA HIS A 335 10.28 14.88 20.22
C HIS A 335 10.56 16.30 20.77
N GLN A 336 11.68 16.92 20.41
CA GLN A 336 12.06 18.24 20.96
C GLN A 336 11.55 19.41 20.12
N GLY A 337 10.29 19.82 20.36
CA GLY A 337 9.70 21.02 19.73
C GLY A 337 9.04 20.75 18.38
N MET A 338 8.66 21.83 17.68
CA MET A 338 7.94 21.71 16.41
C MET A 338 8.86 21.22 15.28
N GLY A 339 8.37 20.26 14.48
CA GLY A 339 9.06 19.76 13.28
C GLY A 339 10.09 18.65 13.52
N THR A 340 10.14 18.07 14.72
CA THR A 340 11.04 16.94 15.03
C THR A 340 10.50 15.58 14.60
N ASP A 341 9.22 15.52 14.28
CA ASP A 341 8.47 14.37 13.76
C ASP A 341 9.07 13.79 12.48
N ARG A 342 9.80 14.59 11.70
CA ARG A 342 10.49 14.15 10.47
C ARG A 342 11.90 13.59 10.69
N TYR A 343 12.41 13.56 11.91
CA TYR A 343 13.74 12.99 12.17
C TYR A 343 13.63 11.49 12.38
N ILE A 344 14.27 10.72 11.50
CA ILE A 344 14.39 9.27 11.61
C ILE A 344 15.73 8.88 12.24
N HIS A 345 15.67 7.98 13.21
CA HIS A 345 16.83 7.28 13.73
C HIS A 345 17.19 6.14 12.76
N TRP A 346 17.88 6.47 11.68
CA TRP A 346 18.20 5.55 10.59
C TRP A 346 18.88 4.26 11.05
N GLU A 347 19.79 4.32 12.02
CA GLU A 347 20.47 3.13 12.55
C GLU A 347 19.53 2.09 13.19
N LYS A 348 18.37 2.51 13.71
CA LYS A 348 17.33 1.61 14.21
C LYS A 348 16.64 0.85 13.08
N LEU A 349 16.57 1.42 11.88
CA LEU A 349 16.04 0.72 10.70
C LEU A 349 17.10 -0.13 10.02
N TYR A 350 18.29 0.44 9.78
CA TYR A 350 19.34 -0.21 9.01
C TYR A 350 20.69 0.06 9.64
N SER A 351 21.29 -0.97 10.22
CA SER A 351 22.64 -0.94 10.81
C SER A 351 23.38 -2.23 10.43
N PRO A 352 23.81 -2.38 9.17
CA PRO A 352 24.39 -3.63 8.67
C PRO A 352 25.67 -4.03 9.42
N ALA A 353 26.41 -3.07 9.97
CA ALA A 353 27.61 -3.33 10.76
C ALA A 353 27.33 -4.05 12.08
N THR A 354 26.18 -3.80 12.72
CA THR A 354 25.80 -4.44 14.00
C THR A 354 24.77 -5.55 13.81
N GLY A 355 24.06 -5.55 12.69
CA GLY A 355 22.97 -6.49 12.41
C GLY A 355 21.69 -6.22 13.20
N GLN A 356 21.58 -5.07 13.86
CA GLN A 356 20.50 -4.79 14.83
C GLN A 356 19.32 -3.97 14.26
N GLY A 357 19.45 -3.41 13.06
CA GLY A 357 18.39 -2.63 12.45
C GLY A 357 17.16 -3.48 12.11
N TYR A 358 15.95 -2.94 12.29
CA TYR A 358 14.71 -3.66 12.05
C TYR A 358 14.61 -4.27 10.64
N LEU A 359 15.10 -3.59 9.61
CA LEU A 359 15.13 -4.13 8.24
C LEU A 359 16.01 -5.39 8.15
N THR A 360 17.13 -5.42 8.86
CA THR A 360 18.04 -6.58 8.92
C THR A 360 17.41 -7.74 9.69
N LEU A 361 16.72 -7.45 10.80
CA LEU A 361 16.04 -8.46 11.63
C LEU A 361 14.81 -9.06 10.93
N LEU A 362 14.08 -8.25 10.15
CA LEU A 362 12.90 -8.68 9.40
C LEU A 362 13.23 -9.58 8.21
N ALA A 363 14.35 -9.31 7.53
CA ALA A 363 14.73 -9.99 6.29
C ALA A 363 14.69 -11.54 6.38
N PRO A 364 15.32 -12.21 7.36
CA PRO A 364 15.27 -13.67 7.46
C PRO A 364 13.87 -14.20 7.83
N ILE A 365 13.09 -13.46 8.62
CA ILE A 365 11.73 -13.84 9.01
C ILE A 365 10.83 -13.85 7.77
N GLU A 366 10.86 -12.78 6.98
CA GLU A 366 10.05 -12.68 5.77
C GLU A 366 10.52 -13.65 4.68
N ALA A 367 11.83 -13.87 4.53
CA ALA A 367 12.34 -14.87 3.60
C ALA A 367 11.75 -16.26 3.89
N GLU A 368 11.60 -16.61 5.18
CA GLU A 368 10.99 -17.87 5.60
C GLU A 368 9.46 -17.89 5.38
N ILE A 369 8.76 -16.79 5.65
CA ILE A 369 7.33 -16.66 5.33
C ILE A 369 7.10 -16.88 3.84
N PHE A 370 7.79 -16.13 2.98
CA PHE A 370 7.71 -16.28 1.53
C PHE A 370 8.07 -17.70 1.09
N ARG A 371 9.10 -18.32 1.67
CA ARG A 371 9.48 -19.71 1.34
C ARG A 371 8.35 -20.69 1.64
N ARG A 372 7.77 -20.66 2.85
CA ARG A 372 6.67 -21.55 3.25
C ARG A 372 5.43 -21.32 2.38
N THR A 373 5.08 -20.06 2.13
CA THR A 373 3.93 -19.71 1.30
C THR A 373 4.12 -20.11 -0.16
N ARG A 374 5.33 -19.95 -0.73
CA ARG A 374 5.63 -20.39 -2.11
C ARG A 374 5.48 -21.91 -2.27
N LEU A 375 5.88 -22.70 -1.27
CA LEU A 375 5.67 -24.15 -1.27
C LEU A 375 4.17 -24.49 -1.28
N PHE A 376 3.41 -23.88 -0.37
CA PHE A 376 1.95 -24.04 -0.32
C PHE A 376 1.27 -23.65 -1.64
N LEU A 377 1.61 -22.47 -2.19
CA LEU A 377 1.03 -21.97 -3.44
C LEU A 377 1.41 -22.84 -4.64
N LYS A 378 2.61 -23.43 -4.66
CA LYS A 378 3.01 -24.36 -5.74
C LYS A 378 2.06 -25.55 -5.80
N GLU A 379 1.76 -26.16 -4.66
CA GLU A 379 0.84 -27.30 -4.59
C GLU A 379 -0.60 -26.88 -4.94
N ALA A 380 -1.09 -25.79 -4.34
CA ALA A 380 -2.44 -25.28 -4.59
C ALA A 380 -2.67 -24.92 -6.06
N ARG A 381 -1.66 -24.32 -6.73
CA ARG A 381 -1.70 -23.98 -8.16
C ARG A 381 -1.64 -25.23 -9.05
N GLN A 382 -0.84 -26.24 -8.69
CA GLN A 382 -0.83 -27.53 -9.40
C GLN A 382 -2.18 -28.25 -9.36
N GLN A 383 -2.88 -28.16 -8.21
CA GLN A 383 -4.21 -28.72 -8.03
C GLN A 383 -5.34 -27.81 -8.53
N ASN A 384 -5.00 -26.56 -8.88
CA ASN A 384 -5.93 -25.48 -9.17
C ASN A 384 -7.05 -25.35 -8.11
N GLN A 385 -6.65 -25.43 -6.84
CA GLN A 385 -7.55 -25.43 -5.70
C GLN A 385 -6.82 -24.99 -4.43
N LEU A 386 -7.47 -24.13 -3.65
CA LEU A 386 -7.05 -23.76 -2.30
C LEU A 386 -7.78 -24.68 -1.30
N SER A 387 -7.02 -25.55 -0.62
CA SER A 387 -7.48 -26.40 0.48
C SER A 387 -7.56 -25.60 1.78
N LEU A 388 -8.72 -25.61 2.44
CA LEU A 388 -8.92 -24.89 3.71
C LEU A 388 -8.07 -25.46 4.84
N ASP A 389 -7.90 -26.79 4.89
CA ASP A 389 -7.08 -27.46 5.91
C ASP A 389 -5.60 -27.10 5.75
N SER A 390 -5.09 -27.18 4.52
CA SER A 390 -3.69 -26.82 4.22
C SER A 390 -3.43 -25.33 4.42
N GLN A 391 -4.41 -24.47 4.09
CA GLN A 391 -4.34 -23.04 4.36
C GLN A 391 -4.29 -22.76 5.87
N LYS A 392 -5.15 -23.43 6.66
CA LYS A 392 -5.13 -23.29 8.12
C LYS A 392 -3.79 -23.75 8.71
N GLN A 393 -3.25 -24.88 8.25
CA GLN A 393 -1.94 -25.38 8.68
C GLN A 393 -0.82 -24.38 8.34
N LEU A 394 -0.87 -23.74 7.17
CA LEU A 394 0.06 -22.68 6.82
C LEU A 394 -0.06 -21.50 7.80
N TYR A 395 -1.28 -20.99 8.03
CA TYR A 395 -1.49 -19.88 8.96
C TYR A 395 -0.99 -20.21 10.38
N ASP A 396 -1.40 -21.34 10.95
CA ASP A 396 -0.96 -21.78 12.28
C ASP A 396 0.59 -21.87 12.34
N SER A 397 1.22 -22.37 11.27
CA SER A 397 2.68 -22.48 11.15
C SER A 397 3.38 -21.11 11.08
N LEU A 398 2.80 -20.16 10.33
CA LEU A 398 3.35 -18.81 10.18
C LEU A 398 3.18 -17.99 11.47
N GLU A 399 1.99 -18.03 12.09
CA GLU A 399 1.74 -17.33 13.36
C GLU A 399 2.68 -17.83 14.45
N LYS A 400 2.82 -19.14 14.60
CA LYS A 400 3.77 -19.75 15.55
C LYS A 400 5.20 -19.31 15.26
N PHE A 401 5.64 -19.34 14.00
CA PHE A 401 6.99 -18.94 13.63
C PHE A 401 7.28 -17.47 13.98
N ILE A 402 6.33 -16.56 13.73
CA ILE A 402 6.47 -15.15 14.09
C ILE A 402 6.55 -14.98 15.62
N GLN A 403 5.73 -15.71 16.38
CA GLN A 403 5.74 -15.66 17.86
C GLN A 403 7.06 -16.21 18.44
N GLU A 404 7.65 -17.23 17.82
CA GLU A 404 8.94 -17.80 18.23
C GLU A 404 10.16 -16.95 17.82
N ASN A 405 9.97 -15.97 16.93
CA ASN A 405 11.03 -15.07 16.44
C ASN A 405 10.65 -13.59 16.69
N PRO A 406 10.49 -13.17 17.95
CA PRO A 406 10.11 -11.81 18.27
C PRO A 406 11.21 -10.81 17.86
N ILE A 407 10.77 -9.67 17.32
CA ILE A 407 11.66 -8.54 17.03
C ILE A 407 11.61 -7.61 18.23
N HIS A 408 12.65 -7.69 19.07
CA HIS A 408 12.78 -6.86 20.28
C HIS A 408 13.09 -5.39 19.95
N GLU A 409 12.76 -4.49 20.88
CA GLU A 409 12.92 -3.03 20.77
C GLU A 409 14.38 -2.53 20.80
#